data_AF-A0A0B4FDG6-F1
#
_entry.id   AF-A0A0B4FDG6-F1
#
_cell.length_a   1.000
_cell.length_b   1.000
_cell.length_c   1.000
_cell.angle_alpha   90.00
_cell.angle_beta   90.00
_cell.angle_gamma   90.00
#
_symmetry.space_group_name_H-M   'P 1'
#
loop_
_entity.id
_entity.type
_entity.pdbx_description
1 polymer ?
#
loop_
_entity_poly.entity_id
_entity_poly.type
_entity_poly.pdbx_seq_one_letter_code
_entity_poly.pdbx_strand_id
1 'polypeptide(L)'
;MFSNFLLTRPLDPEKADEKLAADYPYDHVWPPPTIPARHHVSGARSGQAVIDLSQDDRPRSRGEVSDQTFRIRQWMQMPGTPPPPSLIGGQADNVMLAAGAMGVHIGEEVITYSTLDPVLYTPTSTKPWRGIWVGDYSGHGCEFLLINQPDDPHVTDAELGLVRDADETDEAWEKRRREAHMYRGRLEAIKLTGDPNVPRGEYTFVSDDLGPGGYVGVATDPPFAGARVVKSKGHVAATGFIQGKQMDQESLKACNPVYWEMPPLFEPIADGIGVHAGHADKYIESQLLLIGPNRLAQYWVGFGHISFFERVQVDDLIIP
;
A
#
# COMPACT_ATOMS: atom_id res chain seq x y z
N MET A 1 -8.40 20.36 -19.20
CA MET A 1 -8.76 19.68 -17.95
C MET A 1 -8.85 20.73 -16.86
N PHE A 2 -9.95 20.77 -16.11
CA PHE A 2 -10.17 21.69 -15.00
C PHE A 2 -9.95 20.97 -13.68
N SER A 3 -9.51 21.69 -12.64
CA SER A 3 -9.36 21.12 -11.31
C SER A 3 -9.64 22.13 -10.20
N ASN A 4 -10.19 21.65 -9.09
CA ASN A 4 -10.41 22.42 -7.87
C ASN A 4 -9.75 21.70 -6.68
N PHE A 5 -9.14 22.48 -5.80
CA PHE A 5 -8.65 22.02 -4.51
C PHE A 5 -9.76 22.09 -3.47
N LEU A 6 -9.90 21.04 -2.66
CA LEU A 6 -10.92 20.94 -1.62
C LEU A 6 -10.28 20.55 -0.29
N LEU A 7 -10.64 21.27 0.76
CA LEU A 7 -10.17 21.01 2.12
C LEU A 7 -10.87 19.78 2.71
N THR A 8 -10.18 19.12 3.63
CA THR A 8 -10.74 18.00 4.39
C THR A 8 -10.78 18.32 5.87
N ARG A 9 -11.65 17.63 6.59
CA ARG A 9 -11.76 17.66 8.04
C ARG A 9 -11.45 16.26 8.59
N PRO A 10 -10.59 16.12 9.61
CA PRO A 10 -10.39 14.85 10.31
C PRO A 10 -11.70 14.30 10.86
N LEU A 11 -11.87 12.98 10.77
CA LEU A 11 -12.96 12.27 11.44
C LEU A 11 -12.81 12.37 12.96
N ASP A 12 -13.94 12.34 13.67
CA ASP A 12 -13.94 12.09 15.11
C ASP A 12 -13.29 10.71 15.36
N PRO A 13 -12.43 10.54 16.39
CA PRO A 13 -11.69 9.30 16.62
C PRO A 13 -12.57 8.04 16.66
N GLU A 14 -13.71 8.10 17.36
CA GLU A 14 -14.65 6.97 17.46
C GLU A 14 -15.19 6.55 16.09
N LYS A 15 -15.57 7.51 15.24
CA LYS A 15 -16.03 7.25 13.86
C LYS A 15 -14.91 6.71 12.98
N ALA A 16 -13.68 7.19 13.19
CA ALA A 16 -12.52 6.68 12.46
C ALA A 16 -12.29 5.20 12.81
N ASP A 17 -12.30 4.84 14.09
CA ASP A 17 -12.12 3.47 14.56
C ASP A 17 -13.21 2.52 14.03
N GLU A 18 -14.47 2.96 14.04
CA GLU A 18 -15.59 2.20 13.46
C GLU A 18 -15.38 1.91 11.97
N LYS A 19 -14.97 2.92 11.19
CA LYS A 19 -14.72 2.77 9.74
C LYS A 19 -13.48 1.91 9.46
N LEU A 20 -12.41 2.08 10.24
CA LEU A 20 -11.19 1.27 10.13
C LEU A 20 -11.44 -0.21 10.43
N ALA A 21 -12.41 -0.52 11.29
CA ALA A 21 -12.79 -1.89 11.63
C ALA A 21 -13.65 -2.59 10.55
N ALA A 22 -14.27 -1.81 9.65
CA ALA A 22 -15.06 -2.36 8.56
C ALA A 22 -14.21 -3.21 7.61
N ASP A 23 -14.83 -4.15 6.91
CA ASP A 23 -14.13 -4.90 5.87
C ASP A 23 -13.79 -4.00 4.68
N TYR A 24 -12.83 -4.42 3.86
CA TYR A 24 -12.42 -3.69 2.67
C TYR A 24 -13.67 -3.30 1.85
N PRO A 25 -13.83 -2.03 1.43
CA PRO A 25 -12.83 -0.97 1.37
C PRO A 25 -12.77 -0.03 2.60
N TYR A 26 -13.02 -0.55 3.81
CA TYR A 26 -12.91 0.16 5.10
C TYR A 26 -13.84 1.38 5.20
N ASP A 27 -15.06 1.25 4.66
CA ASP A 27 -16.01 2.35 4.47
C ASP A 27 -15.35 3.62 3.86
N HIS A 28 -14.38 3.38 2.98
CA HIS A 28 -13.58 4.36 2.27
C HIS A 28 -12.81 5.33 3.17
N VAL A 29 -12.42 4.93 4.38
CA VAL A 29 -11.55 5.74 5.23
C VAL A 29 -10.18 5.98 4.58
N TRP A 30 -9.63 7.18 4.76
CA TRP A 30 -8.37 7.59 4.16
C TRP A 30 -7.46 8.33 5.16
N PRO A 31 -6.16 8.02 5.26
CA PRO A 31 -5.46 6.89 4.63
C PRO A 31 -6.04 5.52 5.02
N PRO A 32 -5.78 4.45 4.25
CA PRO A 32 -6.19 3.10 4.62
C PRO A 32 -5.49 2.61 5.90
N PRO A 33 -6.04 1.61 6.62
CA PRO A 33 -5.54 1.17 7.92
C PRO A 33 -4.07 0.74 7.95
N THR A 34 -3.54 0.27 6.83
CA THR A 34 -2.15 -0.19 6.74
C THR A 34 -1.13 0.95 6.71
N ILE A 35 -1.55 2.16 6.34
CA ILE A 35 -0.69 3.35 6.26
C ILE A 35 -0.78 4.09 7.60
N PRO A 36 0.32 4.17 8.38
CA PRO A 36 0.32 4.93 9.62
C PRO A 36 -0.03 6.41 9.36
N ALA A 37 -1.00 6.93 10.12
CA ALA A 37 -1.49 8.29 9.98
C ALA A 37 -1.85 8.88 11.35
N ARG A 38 -1.80 10.21 11.48
CA ARG A 38 -2.16 10.90 12.74
C ARG A 38 -3.67 10.98 12.93
N HIS A 39 -4.40 11.04 11.82
CA HIS A 39 -5.85 11.04 11.76
C HIS A 39 -6.30 10.54 10.39
N HIS A 40 -7.60 10.23 10.30
CA HIS A 40 -8.23 9.77 9.07
C HIS A 40 -9.36 10.69 8.65
N VAL A 41 -9.75 10.63 7.38
CA VAL A 41 -10.87 11.36 6.77
C VAL A 41 -11.77 10.39 6.00
N SER A 42 -13.02 10.78 5.76
CA SER A 42 -13.86 10.09 4.78
C SER A 42 -13.27 10.25 3.37
N GLY A 43 -12.85 9.16 2.75
CA GLY A 43 -12.32 9.16 1.39
C GLY A 43 -13.43 9.32 0.35
N ALA A 44 -13.04 9.80 -0.84
CA ALA A 44 -13.93 9.84 -1.99
C ALA A 44 -14.09 8.44 -2.59
N ARG A 45 -15.31 8.04 -2.92
CA ARG A 45 -15.59 6.77 -3.61
C ARG A 45 -15.20 6.90 -5.08
N SER A 46 -14.49 5.90 -5.62
CA SER A 46 -14.13 5.87 -7.04
C SER A 46 -15.39 5.88 -7.91
N GLY A 47 -15.42 6.71 -8.95
CA GLY A 47 -16.52 6.80 -9.90
C GLY A 47 -17.74 7.63 -9.47
N GLN A 48 -17.74 8.24 -8.28
CA GLN A 48 -18.78 9.20 -7.89
C GLN A 48 -18.34 10.64 -8.15
N ALA A 49 -19.02 11.31 -9.09
CA ALA A 49 -18.80 12.73 -9.40
C ALA A 49 -19.16 13.66 -8.23
N VAL A 50 -20.15 13.26 -7.42
CA VAL A 50 -20.58 14.02 -6.24
C VAL A 50 -20.07 13.29 -5.00
N ILE A 51 -19.21 13.96 -4.23
CA ILE A 51 -18.80 13.43 -2.95
C ILE A 51 -20.01 13.47 -2.01
N ASP A 52 -20.53 12.31 -1.63
CA ASP A 52 -21.48 12.16 -0.53
C ASP A 52 -20.73 12.33 0.81
N LEU A 53 -20.12 13.52 0.98
CA LEU A 53 -19.58 13.94 2.26
C LEU A 53 -20.75 14.33 3.11
N SER A 54 -20.87 13.69 4.27
CA SER A 54 -21.75 14.20 5.32
C SER A 54 -21.39 15.68 5.57
N GLN A 55 -22.36 16.49 6.02
CA GLN A 55 -22.04 17.88 6.36
C GLN A 55 -20.99 17.99 7.47
N ASP A 56 -20.72 16.91 8.19
CA ASP A 56 -19.74 16.83 9.25
C ASP A 56 -18.31 16.58 8.70
N ASP A 57 -18.17 16.07 7.47
CA ASP A 57 -16.87 15.84 6.82
C ASP A 57 -16.30 17.09 6.12
N ARG A 58 -17.07 18.19 6.11
CA ARG A 58 -16.68 19.47 5.48
C ARG A 58 -16.25 20.47 6.56
N PRO A 59 -15.01 21.01 6.49
CA PRO A 59 -14.57 22.01 7.46
C PRO A 59 -15.38 23.30 7.29
N ARG A 60 -15.87 23.83 8.42
CA ARG A 60 -16.64 25.10 8.52
C ARG A 60 -15.78 26.25 9.03
N SER A 61 -14.64 25.94 9.65
CA SER A 61 -13.66 26.92 10.09
C SER A 61 -12.24 26.46 9.78
N ARG A 62 -11.28 27.39 9.77
CA ARG A 62 -9.86 27.09 9.54
C ARG A 62 -9.29 26.10 10.56
N GLY A 63 -9.78 26.12 11.80
CA GLY A 63 -9.31 25.22 12.86
C GLY A 63 -9.73 23.76 12.67
N GLU A 64 -10.70 23.48 11.80
CA GLU A 64 -11.16 22.11 11.49
C GLU A 64 -10.46 21.52 10.25
N VAL A 65 -9.64 22.32 9.57
CA VAL A 65 -8.97 21.92 8.34
C VAL A 65 -7.79 21.01 8.68
N SER A 66 -7.77 19.83 8.05
CA SER A 66 -6.63 18.92 8.10
C SER A 66 -5.39 19.57 7.46
N ASP A 67 -4.25 19.47 8.14
CA ASP A 67 -2.93 19.84 7.61
C ASP A 67 -2.24 18.69 6.85
N GLN A 68 -2.79 17.48 6.94
CA GLN A 68 -2.23 16.26 6.36
C GLN A 68 -2.95 15.82 5.08
N THR A 69 -4.24 16.15 4.94
CA THR A 69 -5.09 15.58 3.89
C THR A 69 -5.83 16.66 3.10
N PHE A 70 -5.96 16.44 1.80
CA PHE A 70 -6.68 17.33 0.90
C PHE A 70 -7.34 16.52 -0.21
N ARG A 71 -8.21 17.16 -1.00
CA ARG A 71 -8.86 16.55 -2.16
C ARG A 71 -8.64 17.38 -3.40
N ILE A 72 -8.52 16.71 -4.54
CA ILE A 72 -8.53 17.35 -5.85
C ILE A 72 -9.75 16.83 -6.61
N ARG A 73 -10.61 17.75 -7.05
CA ARG A 73 -11.70 17.46 -8.00
C ARG A 73 -11.24 17.80 -9.41
N GLN A 74 -11.43 16.92 -10.38
CA GLN A 74 -10.98 17.11 -11.76
C GLN A 74 -12.10 16.76 -12.74
N TRP A 75 -12.19 17.49 -13.86
CA TRP A 75 -13.17 17.21 -14.92
C TRP A 75 -12.74 17.82 -16.28
N MET A 76 -13.35 17.35 -17.35
CA MET A 76 -13.33 18.02 -18.65
C MET A 76 -14.61 18.85 -18.83
N GLN A 77 -14.48 20.12 -19.22
CA GLN A 77 -15.65 20.95 -19.52
C GLN A 77 -15.89 20.97 -21.02
N MET A 78 -17.08 20.52 -21.43
CA MET A 78 -17.59 20.75 -22.77
C MET A 78 -18.39 22.05 -22.78
N PRO A 79 -18.13 22.97 -23.72
CA PRO A 79 -19.00 24.13 -23.92
C PRO A 79 -20.43 23.63 -24.17
N GLY A 80 -21.39 24.11 -23.38
CA GLY A 80 -22.80 23.85 -23.67
C GLY A 80 -23.16 24.52 -24.99
N THR A 81 -23.93 23.85 -25.85
CA THR A 81 -24.54 24.52 -26.99
C THR A 81 -25.53 25.55 -26.47
N PRO A 82 -25.39 26.86 -26.77
CA PRO A 82 -26.39 27.83 -26.39
C PRO A 82 -27.73 27.44 -27.01
N PRO A 83 -28.86 27.58 -26.30
CA PRO A 83 -30.16 27.23 -26.83
C PRO A 83 -30.43 28.04 -28.11
N PRO A 84 -31.06 27.45 -29.14
CA PRO A 84 -31.38 28.17 -30.36
C PRO A 84 -32.31 29.36 -30.05
N PRO A 85 -32.22 30.49 -30.79
CA PRO A 85 -32.98 31.72 -30.50
C PRO A 85 -34.51 31.55 -30.50
N SER A 86 -35.01 30.44 -31.05
CA SER A 86 -36.43 30.15 -31.27
C SER A 86 -37.24 29.82 -30.00
N LEU A 87 -36.60 29.70 -28.83
CA LEU A 87 -37.26 29.35 -27.55
C LEU A 87 -37.44 30.54 -26.60
N ILE A 88 -37.39 31.79 -27.09
CA ILE A 88 -37.62 32.99 -26.27
C ILE A 88 -39.14 33.32 -26.14
N GLY A 89 -40.02 32.64 -26.87
CA GLY A 89 -41.45 32.93 -26.89
C GLY A 89 -42.34 31.72 -26.68
N GLY A 90 -42.50 31.26 -25.44
CA GLY A 90 -43.52 30.26 -25.11
C GLY A 90 -43.38 29.75 -23.69
N GLN A 91 -44.44 29.85 -22.89
CA GLN A 91 -44.56 29.26 -21.56
C GLN A 91 -44.19 27.76 -21.62
N ALA A 92 -43.01 27.43 -21.10
CA ALA A 92 -42.58 26.07 -20.86
C ALA A 92 -41.92 26.03 -19.48
N ASP A 93 -42.31 25.04 -18.69
CA ASP A 93 -42.02 24.92 -17.27
C ASP A 93 -40.55 25.16 -16.89
N ASN A 94 -40.37 25.94 -15.82
CA ASN A 94 -39.13 26.54 -15.31
C ASN A 94 -37.99 25.58 -14.91
N VAL A 95 -38.01 24.30 -15.28
CA VAL A 95 -37.01 23.32 -14.83
C VAL A 95 -35.93 23.06 -15.89
N MET A 96 -36.19 23.31 -17.18
CA MET A 96 -35.26 22.95 -18.26
C MET A 96 -34.41 24.11 -18.81
N LEU A 97 -34.81 25.38 -18.61
CA LEU A 97 -34.04 26.54 -19.10
C LEU A 97 -32.74 26.80 -18.34
N ALA A 98 -32.61 26.35 -17.08
CA ALA A 98 -31.40 26.58 -16.28
C ALA A 98 -30.22 25.67 -16.65
N ALA A 99 -30.48 24.54 -17.33
CA ALA A 99 -29.44 23.58 -17.71
C ALA A 99 -28.70 23.95 -19.01
N GLY A 100 -29.28 24.79 -19.87
CA GLY A 100 -28.76 25.09 -21.22
C GLY A 100 -27.57 26.05 -21.29
N ALA A 101 -27.13 26.61 -20.16
CA ALA A 101 -25.98 27.52 -20.09
C ALA A 101 -24.82 27.01 -19.24
N MET A 102 -24.98 25.86 -18.58
CA MET A 102 -23.95 25.26 -17.74
C MET A 102 -23.21 24.20 -18.57
N GLY A 103 -21.92 24.40 -18.83
CA GLY A 103 -21.11 23.44 -19.58
C GLY A 103 -21.17 22.04 -18.94
N VAL A 104 -21.24 21.00 -19.77
CA VAL A 104 -21.31 19.61 -19.29
C VAL A 104 -19.93 19.20 -18.77
N HIS A 105 -19.88 18.70 -17.53
CA HIS A 105 -18.67 18.09 -16.97
C HIS A 105 -18.61 16.62 -17.37
N ILE A 106 -17.54 16.23 -18.06
CA ILE A 106 -17.26 14.84 -18.45
C ILE A 106 -16.09 14.32 -17.64
N GLY A 107 -16.21 13.09 -17.14
CA GLY A 107 -15.16 12.41 -16.37
C GLY A 107 -14.85 13.13 -15.05
N GLU A 108 -15.89 13.61 -14.36
CA GLU A 108 -15.72 14.27 -13.07
C GLU A 108 -15.33 13.26 -12.00
N GLU A 109 -14.20 13.52 -11.33
CA GLU A 109 -13.66 12.67 -10.27
C GLU A 109 -13.18 13.51 -9.09
N VAL A 110 -13.27 12.97 -7.88
CA VAL A 110 -12.60 13.50 -6.70
C VAL A 110 -11.65 12.48 -6.12
N ILE A 111 -10.39 12.89 -5.93
CA ILE A 111 -9.34 12.06 -5.36
C ILE A 111 -8.95 12.64 -4.00
N THR A 112 -8.84 11.77 -2.98
CA THR A 112 -8.35 12.15 -1.64
C THR A 112 -6.88 11.81 -1.51
N TYR A 113 -6.09 12.76 -1.04
CA TYR A 113 -4.64 12.65 -0.84
C TYR A 113 -4.29 12.82 0.62
N SER A 114 -3.19 12.19 1.04
CA SER A 114 -2.57 12.38 2.35
C SER A 114 -1.07 12.55 2.19
N THR A 115 -0.49 13.42 3.00
CA THR A 115 0.96 13.58 3.12
C THR A 115 1.49 12.52 4.09
N LEU A 116 2.42 11.68 3.61
CA LEU A 116 3.16 10.75 4.47
C LEU A 116 4.12 11.53 5.38
N ASP A 117 4.16 11.16 6.65
CA ASP A 117 5.12 11.74 7.58
C ASP A 117 6.55 11.26 7.21
N PRO A 118 7.54 12.16 7.07
CA PRO A 118 8.93 11.80 6.78
C PRO A 118 9.51 10.71 7.67
N VAL A 119 9.09 10.62 8.93
CA VAL A 119 9.55 9.58 9.87
C VAL A 119 9.25 8.16 9.38
N LEU A 120 8.20 7.99 8.56
CA LEU A 120 7.74 6.69 8.04
C LEU A 120 8.59 6.19 6.88
N TYR A 121 9.28 7.07 6.16
CA TYR A 121 10.09 6.70 4.99
C TYR A 121 11.57 7.11 5.09
N THR A 122 11.99 7.65 6.24
CA THR A 122 13.40 7.96 6.50
C THR A 122 14.09 6.75 7.12
N PRO A 123 15.10 6.13 6.47
CA PRO A 123 15.83 5.00 7.03
C PRO A 123 16.68 5.40 8.23
N THR A 124 16.89 4.47 9.16
CA THR A 124 17.78 4.63 10.32
C THR A 124 18.78 3.49 10.40
N SER A 125 19.79 3.60 11.27
CA SER A 125 20.79 2.53 11.46
C SER A 125 20.19 1.19 11.91
N THR A 126 19.09 1.23 12.66
CA THR A 126 18.35 0.03 13.10
C THR A 126 17.20 -0.34 12.16
N LYS A 127 16.80 0.57 11.25
CA LYS A 127 15.69 0.38 10.31
C LYS A 127 16.11 0.79 8.91
N PRO A 128 17.04 0.03 8.32
CA PRO A 128 17.68 0.44 7.07
C PRO A 128 16.78 0.21 5.87
N TRP A 129 15.66 -0.51 5.97
CA TRP A 129 14.73 -0.79 4.86
C TRP A 129 13.52 0.14 4.82
N ARG A 130 13.25 0.87 5.92
CA ARG A 130 12.21 1.88 5.99
C ARG A 130 12.36 2.91 4.86
N GLY A 131 11.37 3.09 3.99
CA GLY A 131 11.49 3.99 2.84
C GLY A 131 10.38 3.97 1.82
N ILE A 132 10.53 4.84 0.81
CA ILE A 132 9.80 4.74 -0.46
C ILE A 132 10.62 3.89 -1.42
N TRP A 133 9.95 2.96 -2.09
CA TRP A 133 10.57 1.98 -2.98
C TRP A 133 9.80 1.88 -4.28
N VAL A 134 10.47 1.38 -5.31
CA VAL A 134 9.83 0.92 -6.55
C VAL A 134 10.02 -0.60 -6.64
N GLY A 135 8.94 -1.31 -6.91
CA GLY A 135 8.94 -2.76 -7.13
C GLY A 135 8.56 -3.11 -8.56
N ASP A 136 9.28 -4.07 -9.15
CA ASP A 136 8.95 -4.65 -10.46
C ASP A 136 8.08 -5.90 -10.30
N TYR A 137 6.83 -5.80 -10.75
CA TYR A 137 5.85 -6.90 -10.77
C TYR A 137 5.67 -7.49 -12.18
N SER A 138 6.69 -7.39 -13.02
CA SER A 138 6.75 -7.99 -14.36
C SER A 138 5.56 -7.56 -15.23
N GLY A 139 4.66 -8.49 -15.58
CA GLY A 139 3.50 -8.19 -16.44
C GLY A 139 2.52 -7.17 -15.86
N HIS A 140 2.59 -6.89 -14.55
CA HIS A 140 1.78 -5.88 -13.88
C HIS A 140 2.44 -4.48 -13.86
N GLY A 141 3.71 -4.37 -14.26
CA GLY A 141 4.46 -3.14 -14.27
C GLY A 141 5.10 -2.78 -12.92
N CYS A 142 5.55 -1.53 -12.81
CA CYS A 142 6.23 -1.02 -11.63
C CYS A 142 5.25 -0.34 -10.68
N GLU A 143 5.41 -0.59 -9.38
CA GLU A 143 4.60 0.02 -8.34
C GLU A 143 5.47 0.75 -7.32
N PHE A 144 5.02 1.92 -6.86
CA PHE A 144 5.65 2.58 -5.72
C PHE A 144 5.11 2.01 -4.43
N LEU A 145 6.00 1.75 -3.49
CA LEU A 145 5.73 1.12 -2.22
C LEU A 145 6.21 2.00 -1.07
N LEU A 146 5.47 2.00 0.03
CA LEU A 146 6.01 2.34 1.34
C LEU A 146 6.47 1.04 1.98
N ILE A 147 7.78 0.88 2.15
CA ILE A 147 8.31 -0.17 3.02
C ILE A 147 8.38 0.40 4.42
N ASN A 148 7.47 -0.03 5.27
CA ASN A 148 7.35 0.36 6.66
C ASN A 148 8.08 -0.65 7.57
N GLN A 149 8.77 -0.12 8.58
CA GLN A 149 9.36 -0.90 9.68
C GLN A 149 8.79 -0.33 10.97
N PRO A 150 7.71 -0.91 11.55
CA PRO A 150 7.06 -0.39 12.74
C PRO A 150 8.02 -0.14 13.91
N ASP A 151 7.68 0.82 14.77
CA ASP A 151 8.43 1.11 16.00
C ASP A 151 8.19 0.06 17.08
N ASP A 152 9.12 -0.89 17.20
CA ASP A 152 9.22 -1.75 18.37
C ASP A 152 9.69 -0.95 19.60
N PRO A 153 9.29 -1.37 20.81
CA PRO A 153 9.86 -0.85 22.05
C PRO A 153 11.40 -0.84 22.02
N HIS A 154 11.97 0.07 22.80
CA HIS A 154 13.42 0.04 23.03
C HIS A 154 13.78 -1.27 23.74
N VAL A 155 14.82 -1.94 23.25
CA VAL A 155 15.32 -3.20 23.80
C VAL A 155 16.80 -3.02 24.08
N THR A 156 17.23 -3.47 25.25
CA THR A 156 18.62 -3.43 25.68
C THR A 156 19.41 -4.63 25.14
N ASP A 157 20.73 -4.54 25.12
CA ASP A 157 21.59 -5.66 24.72
C ASP A 157 21.36 -6.92 25.56
N ALA A 158 21.12 -6.75 26.86
CA ALA A 158 20.87 -7.85 27.78
C ALA A 158 19.59 -8.61 27.42
N GLU A 159 18.54 -7.90 27.02
CA GLU A 159 17.28 -8.49 26.57
C GLU A 159 17.41 -9.21 25.21
N LEU A 160 18.34 -8.76 24.36
CA LEU A 160 18.72 -9.46 23.13
C LEU A 160 19.67 -10.65 23.37
N GLY A 161 20.05 -10.92 24.62
CA GLY A 161 21.02 -11.97 24.96
C GLY A 161 22.44 -11.68 24.47
N LEU A 162 22.77 -10.42 24.20
CA LEU A 162 24.09 -10.01 23.73
C LEU A 162 25.05 -9.90 24.90
N VAL A 163 25.94 -10.89 25.02
CA VAL A 163 27.10 -10.85 25.91
C VAL A 163 28.35 -10.84 25.05
N ARG A 164 29.32 -9.98 25.38
CA ARG A 164 30.59 -9.90 24.68
C ARG A 164 31.51 -11.03 25.11
N ASP A 165 32.10 -11.74 24.15
CA ASP A 165 33.06 -12.80 24.46
C ASP A 165 34.45 -12.21 24.76
N ALA A 166 35.21 -12.88 25.63
CA ALA A 166 36.52 -12.40 26.07
C ALA A 166 37.55 -12.25 24.93
N ASP A 167 37.43 -13.10 23.90
CA ASP A 167 38.33 -13.15 22.75
C ASP A 167 37.75 -12.45 21.50
N GLU A 168 36.56 -11.85 21.60
CA GLU A 168 35.90 -11.16 20.48
C GLU A 168 36.50 -9.77 20.25
N THR A 169 36.91 -9.52 19.01
CA THR A 169 37.42 -8.22 18.60
C THR A 169 36.33 -7.15 18.72
N ASP A 170 36.72 -5.89 18.98
CA ASP A 170 35.77 -4.77 19.07
C ASP A 170 34.89 -4.67 17.81
N GLU A 171 35.50 -4.87 16.63
CA GLU A 171 34.79 -4.82 15.34
C GLU A 171 33.74 -5.93 15.20
N ALA A 172 34.05 -7.16 15.62
CA ALA A 172 33.12 -8.28 15.58
C ALA A 172 31.95 -8.07 16.55
N TRP A 173 32.25 -7.60 17.77
CA TRP A 173 31.25 -7.27 18.78
C TRP A 173 30.29 -6.18 18.29
N GLU A 174 30.81 -5.06 17.79
CA GLU A 174 29.97 -3.96 17.30
C GLU A 174 29.14 -4.35 16.07
N LYS A 175 29.70 -5.19 15.18
CA LYS A 175 28.95 -5.75 14.06
C LYS A 175 27.77 -6.60 14.55
N ARG A 176 28.02 -7.53 15.47
CA ARG A 176 26.99 -8.42 16.02
C ARG A 176 25.91 -7.64 16.76
N ARG A 177 26.31 -6.66 17.57
CA ARG A 177 25.42 -5.75 18.28
C ARG A 177 24.52 -5.00 17.29
N ARG A 178 25.10 -4.37 16.28
CA ARG A 178 24.35 -3.64 15.24
C ARG A 178 23.37 -4.55 14.50
N GLU A 179 23.81 -5.73 14.08
CA GLU A 179 22.96 -6.68 13.35
C GLU A 179 21.79 -7.17 14.21
N ALA A 180 21.99 -7.42 15.49
CA ALA A 180 20.92 -7.83 16.41
C ALA A 180 19.86 -6.72 16.61
N HIS A 181 20.27 -5.45 16.65
CA HIS A 181 19.34 -4.32 16.69
C HIS A 181 18.66 -4.02 15.34
N MET A 182 19.31 -4.39 14.23
CA MET A 182 18.83 -4.15 12.87
C MET A 182 17.87 -5.23 12.35
N TYR A 183 18.16 -6.49 12.61
CA TYR A 183 17.37 -7.64 12.19
C TYR A 183 16.38 -8.02 13.28
N ARG A 184 15.34 -7.20 13.45
CA ARG A 184 14.26 -7.44 14.40
C ARG A 184 12.94 -6.89 13.87
N GLY A 185 11.85 -7.42 14.41
CA GLY A 185 10.51 -6.91 14.15
C GLY A 185 10.02 -7.18 12.73
N ARG A 186 8.89 -6.55 12.40
CA ARG A 186 8.16 -6.75 11.15
C ARG A 186 8.69 -5.82 10.04
N LEU A 187 8.61 -6.30 8.80
CA LEU A 187 8.82 -5.50 7.60
C LEU A 187 7.60 -5.60 6.70
N GLU A 188 7.06 -4.45 6.28
CA GLU A 188 5.78 -4.37 5.61
C GLU A 188 5.94 -3.56 4.32
N ALA A 189 5.57 -4.12 3.17
CA ALA A 189 5.52 -3.37 1.93
C ALA A 189 4.07 -3.07 1.56
N ILE A 190 3.74 -1.78 1.47
CA ILE A 190 2.39 -1.28 1.20
C ILE A 190 2.39 -0.58 -0.16
N LYS A 191 1.43 -0.88 -1.03
CA LYS A 191 1.35 -0.22 -2.34
C LYS A 191 0.86 1.22 -2.21
N LEU A 192 1.62 2.19 -2.72
CA LEU A 192 1.26 3.61 -2.79
C LEU A 192 0.54 3.97 -4.09
N THR A 193 0.86 3.29 -5.18
CA THR A 193 0.17 3.40 -6.47
C THR A 193 -0.98 2.39 -6.54
N GLY A 194 -0.69 1.12 -6.25
CA GLY A 194 -1.66 0.05 -6.31
C GLY A 194 -1.98 -0.36 -7.75
N ASP A 195 -2.43 -1.60 -7.91
CA ASP A 195 -2.88 -2.12 -9.19
C ASP A 195 -4.30 -2.73 -9.07
N PRO A 196 -4.95 -3.16 -10.17
CA PRO A 196 -6.29 -3.73 -10.12
C PRO A 196 -6.44 -5.01 -9.27
N ASN A 197 -5.34 -5.69 -8.94
CA ASN A 197 -5.32 -6.89 -8.12
C ASN A 197 -5.06 -6.55 -6.66
N VAL A 198 -3.98 -5.81 -6.36
CA VAL A 198 -3.65 -5.35 -5.00
C VAL A 198 -3.77 -3.82 -4.96
N PRO A 199 -4.86 -3.28 -4.38
CA PRO A 199 -5.14 -1.87 -4.46
C PRO A 199 -4.19 -1.03 -3.60
N ARG A 200 -4.22 0.27 -3.85
CA ARG A 200 -3.46 1.25 -3.09
C ARG A 200 -3.81 1.18 -1.61
N GLY A 201 -2.79 1.17 -0.77
CA GLY A 201 -2.91 1.04 0.68
C GLY A 201 -3.08 -0.39 1.15
N GLU A 202 -2.82 -1.38 0.32
CA GLU A 202 -2.75 -2.78 0.75
C GLU A 202 -1.33 -3.30 0.75
N TYR A 203 -1.08 -4.28 1.61
CA TYR A 203 0.22 -4.94 1.64
C TYR A 203 0.41 -5.77 0.38
N THR A 204 1.58 -5.64 -0.22
CA THR A 204 2.05 -6.53 -1.29
C THR A 204 2.90 -7.67 -0.77
N PHE A 205 3.66 -7.44 0.31
CA PHE A 205 4.32 -8.49 1.06
C PHE A 205 4.56 -8.08 2.51
N VAL A 206 4.74 -9.09 3.36
CA VAL A 206 5.00 -8.93 4.79
C VAL A 206 6.02 -9.97 5.23
N SER A 207 7.07 -9.54 5.94
CA SER A 207 7.91 -10.41 6.76
C SER A 207 7.58 -10.17 8.22
N ASP A 208 7.04 -11.19 8.90
CA ASP A 208 6.55 -11.08 10.28
C ASP A 208 7.69 -10.90 11.30
N ASP A 209 8.90 -11.38 10.98
CA ASP A 209 10.08 -11.25 11.83
C ASP A 209 11.37 -11.25 10.98
N LEU A 210 12.14 -10.16 11.03
CA LEU A 210 13.47 -10.08 10.41
C LEU A 210 14.55 -10.80 11.23
N GLY A 211 14.27 -11.07 12.50
CA GLY A 211 15.16 -11.69 13.47
C GLY A 211 15.21 -13.22 13.39
N PRO A 212 15.56 -13.90 14.49
CA PRO A 212 15.79 -15.34 14.48
C PRO A 212 14.57 -16.19 14.10
N GLY A 213 13.33 -15.76 14.39
CA GLY A 213 12.12 -16.54 14.11
C GLY A 213 11.75 -16.58 12.63
N GLY A 214 12.08 -15.51 11.88
CA GLY A 214 11.93 -15.46 10.44
C GLY A 214 13.19 -15.79 9.64
N TYR A 215 14.35 -15.94 10.27
CA TYR A 215 15.59 -16.28 9.55
C TYR A 215 15.50 -17.65 8.86
N VAL A 216 15.84 -17.69 7.58
CA VAL A 216 15.89 -18.91 6.76
C VAL A 216 17.34 -19.32 6.50
N GLY A 217 18.20 -18.37 6.17
CA GLY A 217 19.60 -18.65 5.84
C GLY A 217 20.29 -17.50 5.13
N VAL A 218 21.42 -17.82 4.50
CA VAL A 218 22.15 -16.92 3.61
C VAL A 218 22.10 -17.52 2.21
N ALA A 219 21.68 -16.73 1.23
CA ALA A 219 21.67 -17.18 -0.16
C ALA A 219 23.10 -17.47 -0.65
N THR A 220 23.28 -18.55 -1.40
CA THR A 220 24.57 -18.98 -1.95
C THR A 220 24.72 -18.69 -3.43
N ASP A 221 23.60 -18.61 -4.15
CA ASP A 221 23.60 -18.51 -5.60
C ASP A 221 23.68 -17.05 -6.06
N PRO A 222 24.51 -16.73 -7.07
CA PRO A 222 24.47 -15.43 -7.73
C PRO A 222 23.09 -15.17 -8.36
N PRO A 223 22.60 -13.91 -8.39
CA PRO A 223 23.24 -12.68 -7.91
C PRO A 223 23.05 -12.39 -6.41
N PHE A 224 22.47 -13.31 -5.64
CA PHE A 224 22.04 -13.09 -4.26
C PHE A 224 23.02 -13.60 -3.21
N ALA A 225 24.15 -14.19 -3.64
CA ALA A 225 25.16 -14.74 -2.75
C ALA A 225 25.53 -13.77 -1.61
N GLY A 226 25.36 -14.22 -0.37
CA GLY A 226 25.61 -13.43 0.84
C GLY A 226 24.39 -12.67 1.40
N ALA A 227 23.27 -12.62 0.67
CA ALA A 227 22.05 -11.96 1.16
C ALA A 227 21.40 -12.78 2.29
N ARG A 228 20.98 -12.10 3.35
CA ARG A 228 20.15 -12.70 4.41
C ARG A 228 18.77 -13.00 3.84
N VAL A 229 18.31 -14.23 4.02
CA VAL A 229 16.98 -14.69 3.61
C VAL A 229 16.09 -14.81 4.84
N VAL A 230 14.90 -14.20 4.78
CA VAL A 230 13.88 -14.27 5.83
C VAL A 230 12.55 -14.74 5.25
N LYS A 231 11.72 -15.36 6.09
CA LYS A 231 10.36 -15.75 5.75
C LYS A 231 9.53 -14.52 5.42
N SER A 232 8.70 -14.63 4.40
CA SER A 232 7.81 -13.57 3.97
C SER A 232 6.51 -14.18 3.43
N LYS A 233 5.49 -13.34 3.27
CA LYS A 233 4.25 -13.71 2.59
C LYS A 233 3.94 -12.64 1.58
N GLY A 234 3.65 -13.03 0.35
CA GLY A 234 3.26 -12.10 -0.71
C GLY A 234 1.76 -12.16 -0.94
N HIS A 235 1.17 -11.00 -1.20
CA HIS A 235 -0.25 -10.88 -1.46
C HIS A 235 -0.53 -11.11 -2.95
N VAL A 236 -1.41 -12.05 -3.25
CA VAL A 236 -1.88 -12.34 -4.60
C VAL A 236 -3.39 -12.25 -4.61
N ALA A 237 -3.92 -11.51 -5.57
CA ALA A 237 -5.34 -11.44 -5.87
C ALA A 237 -5.57 -11.57 -7.37
N ALA A 238 -6.71 -12.12 -7.76
CA ALA A 238 -7.22 -11.97 -9.12
C ALA A 238 -7.92 -10.60 -9.25
N THR A 239 -8.62 -10.36 -10.37
CA THR A 239 -9.47 -9.19 -10.48
C THR A 239 -10.59 -9.21 -9.43
N GLY A 240 -10.70 -8.12 -8.67
CA GLY A 240 -11.78 -7.91 -7.69
C GLY A 240 -11.41 -8.26 -6.26
N PHE A 241 -10.36 -7.65 -5.72
CA PHE A 241 -9.97 -7.68 -4.29
C PHE A 241 -11.16 -7.57 -3.34
N ILE A 242 -11.31 -8.51 -2.39
CA ILE A 242 -12.52 -8.63 -1.54
C ILE A 242 -12.19 -8.47 -0.05
N GLN A 243 -10.99 -8.84 0.39
CA GLN A 243 -10.58 -8.82 1.80
C GLN A 243 -9.20 -8.19 1.98
N GLY A 244 -9.00 -7.42 3.06
CA GLY A 244 -7.68 -6.88 3.43
C GLY A 244 -7.00 -7.66 4.57
N LYS A 245 -7.69 -8.70 5.08
CA LYS A 245 -7.31 -9.43 6.29
C LYS A 245 -6.61 -10.73 5.93
N GLN A 246 -5.51 -11.02 6.63
CA GLN A 246 -4.78 -12.28 6.50
C GLN A 246 -5.69 -13.46 6.90
N MET A 247 -6.02 -14.34 5.96
CA MET A 247 -6.71 -15.60 6.27
C MET A 247 -5.75 -16.56 7.00
N ASP A 248 -6.27 -17.31 7.96
CA ASP A 248 -5.52 -18.35 8.66
C ASP A 248 -5.24 -19.57 7.76
N GLN A 249 -4.33 -20.43 8.21
CA GLN A 249 -3.84 -21.58 7.44
C GLN A 249 -4.90 -22.69 7.26
N GLU A 250 -5.92 -22.79 8.12
CA GLU A 250 -7.01 -23.77 7.98
C GLU A 250 -8.03 -23.31 6.94
N SER A 251 -8.38 -22.03 6.97
CA SER A 251 -9.22 -21.39 5.97
C SER A 251 -8.60 -21.45 4.57
N LEU A 252 -7.26 -21.31 4.48
CA LEU A 252 -6.50 -21.52 3.24
C LEU A 252 -6.64 -22.96 2.67
N LYS A 253 -6.64 -23.98 3.53
CA LYS A 253 -6.82 -25.39 3.12
C LYS A 253 -8.27 -25.68 2.68
N ALA A 254 -9.24 -25.07 3.35
CA ALA A 254 -10.65 -25.23 3.03
C ALA A 254 -11.01 -24.63 1.65
N CYS A 255 -10.36 -23.53 1.24
CA CYS A 255 -10.61 -22.88 -0.04
C CYS A 255 -9.89 -23.53 -1.23
N ASN A 256 -8.86 -24.37 -1.03
CA ASN A 256 -8.14 -24.99 -2.13
C ASN A 256 -7.55 -26.38 -1.77
N PRO A 257 -8.38 -27.44 -1.81
CA PRO A 257 -7.93 -28.80 -1.47
C PRO A 257 -6.96 -29.42 -2.50
N VAL A 258 -6.87 -28.86 -3.72
CA VAL A 258 -6.15 -29.50 -4.85
C VAL A 258 -4.64 -29.33 -4.75
N TYR A 259 -4.15 -28.23 -4.16
CA TYR A 259 -2.70 -27.93 -4.10
C TYR A 259 -1.96 -28.63 -2.94
N TRP A 260 -2.66 -29.23 -1.98
CA TRP A 260 -2.01 -29.88 -0.83
C TRP A 260 -1.73 -31.37 -1.04
N GLU A 261 -2.34 -32.00 -2.05
CA GLU A 261 -2.18 -33.44 -2.31
C GLU A 261 -1.20 -33.78 -3.46
N MET A 262 -0.57 -32.80 -4.09
CA MET A 262 0.40 -33.08 -5.17
C MET A 262 1.85 -33.15 -4.66
N PRO A 263 2.56 -34.28 -4.86
CA PRO A 263 3.99 -34.37 -4.59
C PRO A 263 4.80 -33.50 -5.57
N PRO A 264 6.04 -33.12 -5.24
CA PRO A 264 6.79 -32.15 -6.02
C PRO A 264 7.28 -32.80 -7.30
N LEU A 265 6.58 -32.56 -8.41
CA LEU A 265 7.08 -32.88 -9.74
C LEU A 265 7.08 -31.62 -10.59
N PHE A 266 8.30 -31.20 -10.90
CA PHE A 266 8.65 -30.27 -11.96
C PHE A 266 7.89 -30.60 -13.25
N GLU A 267 7.12 -29.64 -13.76
CA GLU A 267 7.06 -29.34 -15.20
C GLU A 267 6.85 -27.82 -15.39
N PRO A 268 7.46 -27.21 -16.42
CA PRO A 268 7.37 -25.77 -16.65
C PRO A 268 5.98 -25.44 -17.21
N ILE A 269 5.25 -24.52 -16.58
CA ILE A 269 3.99 -24.01 -17.13
C ILE A 269 4.32 -23.09 -18.32
N ALA A 270 4.41 -23.70 -19.50
CA ALA A 270 4.09 -23.04 -20.75
C ALA A 270 2.56 -23.06 -20.87
N ASP A 271 1.92 -21.93 -20.59
CA ASP A 271 0.88 -21.33 -21.43
C ASP A 271 0.14 -20.21 -20.68
N GLY A 272 -0.16 -19.16 -21.44
CA GLY A 272 -0.69 -17.91 -20.94
C GLY A 272 -2.12 -17.98 -20.40
N ILE A 273 -2.42 -16.99 -19.55
CA ILE A 273 -3.76 -16.42 -19.32
C ILE A 273 -4.86 -17.49 -19.14
N GLY A 274 -4.79 -18.22 -18.02
CA GLY A 274 -5.91 -18.98 -17.49
C GLY A 274 -6.70 -18.12 -16.50
N VAL A 275 -7.82 -17.55 -16.96
CA VAL A 275 -8.78 -16.83 -16.11
C VAL A 275 -9.47 -17.85 -15.20
N HIS A 276 -8.94 -18.08 -14.00
CA HIS A 276 -9.66 -18.78 -12.95
C HIS A 276 -10.58 -17.78 -12.23
N ALA A 277 -11.84 -17.74 -12.65
CA ALA A 277 -12.92 -17.14 -11.88
C ALA A 277 -12.97 -17.80 -10.48
N GLY A 278 -12.75 -17.00 -9.43
CA GLY A 278 -13.08 -17.40 -8.05
C GLY A 278 -11.97 -17.37 -6.99
N HIS A 279 -10.80 -16.77 -7.23
CA HIS A 279 -9.80 -16.64 -6.15
C HIS A 279 -9.97 -15.33 -5.39
N ALA A 280 -10.48 -15.42 -4.17
CA ALA A 280 -10.31 -14.39 -3.16
C ALA A 280 -8.81 -14.02 -3.04
N ASP A 281 -8.53 -12.76 -2.74
CA ASP A 281 -7.20 -12.31 -2.37
C ASP A 281 -6.63 -13.18 -1.22
N LYS A 282 -5.34 -13.49 -1.29
CA LYS A 282 -4.68 -14.37 -0.32
C LYS A 282 -3.20 -14.07 -0.20
N TYR A 283 -2.66 -14.42 0.97
CA TYR A 283 -1.22 -14.46 1.18
C TYR A 283 -0.66 -15.83 0.82
N ILE A 284 0.40 -15.84 0.02
CA ILE A 284 1.16 -17.04 -0.30
C ILE A 284 2.57 -16.94 0.26
N GLU A 285 3.17 -18.10 0.54
CA GLU A 285 4.52 -18.18 1.07
C GLU A 285 5.54 -17.60 0.08
N SER A 286 6.44 -16.77 0.63
CA SER A 286 7.56 -16.18 -0.10
C SER A 286 8.77 -16.08 0.82
N GLN A 287 9.91 -15.76 0.24
CA GLN A 287 11.12 -15.44 0.99
C GLN A 287 11.60 -14.07 0.57
N LEU A 288 12.03 -13.26 1.54
CA LEU A 288 12.60 -11.96 1.27
C LEU A 288 14.13 -12.05 1.39
N LEU A 289 14.81 -11.62 0.34
CA LEU A 289 16.26 -11.54 0.25
C LEU A 289 16.68 -10.09 0.53
N LEU A 290 17.34 -9.89 1.67
CA LEU A 290 17.88 -8.60 2.10
C LEU A 290 19.25 -8.38 1.44
N ILE A 291 19.24 -7.99 0.16
CA ILE A 291 20.46 -7.81 -0.66
C ILE A 291 21.29 -6.63 -0.14
N GLY A 292 20.62 -5.55 0.28
CA GLY A 292 21.26 -4.40 0.91
C GLY A 292 20.23 -3.41 1.48
N PRO A 293 20.67 -2.24 1.97
CA PRO A 293 19.76 -1.23 2.52
C PRO A 293 18.87 -0.57 1.45
N ASN A 294 19.27 -0.63 0.18
CA ASN A 294 18.59 0.03 -0.94
C ASN A 294 18.10 -0.94 -2.02
N ARG A 295 18.27 -2.25 -1.80
CA ARG A 295 17.85 -3.29 -2.75
C ARG A 295 17.33 -4.52 -2.02
N LEU A 296 16.16 -4.98 -2.41
CA LEU A 296 15.51 -6.19 -1.91
C LEU A 296 15.08 -7.06 -3.09
N ALA A 297 14.88 -8.34 -2.83
CA ALA A 297 14.17 -9.23 -3.75
C ALA A 297 13.20 -10.12 -2.97
N GLN A 298 12.07 -10.44 -3.59
CA GLN A 298 11.09 -11.38 -3.05
C GLN A 298 11.05 -12.60 -3.95
N TYR A 299 11.35 -13.77 -3.38
CA TYR A 299 11.20 -15.05 -4.05
C TYR A 299 9.84 -15.67 -3.72
N TRP A 300 9.02 -15.85 -4.75
CA TRP A 300 7.70 -16.48 -4.65
C TRP A 300 7.85 -17.99 -4.75
N VAL A 301 7.86 -18.68 -3.60
CA VAL A 301 8.21 -20.11 -3.50
C VAL A 301 7.35 -20.99 -4.43
N GLY A 302 6.04 -20.80 -4.42
CA GLY A 302 5.12 -21.59 -5.24
C GLY A 302 5.17 -21.29 -6.74
N PHE A 303 5.77 -20.17 -7.16
CA PHE A 303 5.83 -19.75 -8.56
C PHE A 303 7.23 -19.84 -9.17
N GLY A 304 8.27 -20.00 -8.35
CA GLY A 304 9.65 -19.96 -8.84
C GLY A 304 10.04 -18.60 -9.43
N HIS A 305 9.36 -17.52 -9.04
CA HIS A 305 9.54 -16.17 -9.59
C HIS A 305 10.20 -15.23 -8.57
N ILE A 306 10.92 -14.22 -9.05
CA ILE A 306 11.57 -13.20 -8.23
C ILE A 306 11.11 -11.81 -8.64
N SER A 307 10.59 -11.05 -7.68
CA SER A 307 10.35 -9.60 -7.81
C SER A 307 11.52 -8.83 -7.20
N PHE A 308 11.91 -7.72 -7.83
CA PHE A 308 13.00 -6.85 -7.36
C PHE A 308 12.44 -5.52 -6.86
N PHE A 309 13.10 -4.97 -5.84
CA PHE A 309 12.74 -3.68 -5.25
C PHE A 309 13.97 -2.80 -5.06
N GLU A 310 13.83 -1.53 -5.40
CA GLU A 310 14.88 -0.52 -5.26
C GLU A 310 14.37 0.71 -4.51
N ARG A 311 15.18 1.23 -3.59
CA ARG A 311 14.82 2.42 -2.81
C ARG A 311 14.82 3.65 -3.72
N VAL A 312 13.77 4.44 -3.62
CA VAL A 312 13.68 5.75 -4.29
C VAL A 312 14.36 6.79 -3.42
N GLN A 313 15.32 7.53 -3.99
CA GLN A 313 15.91 8.71 -3.35
C GLN A 313 14.97 9.89 -3.60
N VAL A 314 14.05 10.13 -2.66
CA VAL A 314 13.00 11.15 -2.81
C VAL A 314 13.62 12.56 -2.93
N ASP A 315 14.71 12.82 -2.21
CA ASP A 315 15.38 14.12 -2.22
C ASP A 315 15.95 14.48 -3.60
N ASP A 316 16.32 13.49 -4.42
CA ASP A 316 16.79 13.70 -5.79
C ASP A 316 15.66 14.15 -6.74
N LEU A 317 14.40 13.98 -6.34
CA LEU A 317 13.21 14.27 -7.13
C LEU A 317 12.52 15.59 -6.74
N ILE A 318 12.89 16.18 -5.60
CA ILE A 318 12.34 17.44 -5.14
C ILE A 318 13.18 18.56 -5.74
N ILE A 319 12.62 19.27 -6.72
CA ILE A 319 13.21 20.53 -7.22
C ILE A 319 12.86 21.63 -6.20
N PRO A 320 13.86 22.31 -5.60
CA PRO A 320 13.64 23.30 -4.55
C PRO A 320 12.92 24.58 -5.01
#